data_AF-A0A352UCN9-F1
#
_entry.id   AF-A0A352UCN9-F1
#
_cell.length_a   1.000
_cell.length_b   1.000
_cell.length_c   1.000
_cell.angle_alpha   90.00
_cell.angle_beta   90.00
_cell.angle_gamma   90.00
#
_symmetry.space_group_name_H-M   'P 1'
#
loop_
_entity.id
_entity.type
_entity.pdbx_description
1 polymer ?
#
loop_
_entity_poly.entity_id
_entity_poly.type
_entity_poly.pdbx_seq_one_letter_code
_entity_poly.pdbx_strand_id
1 'polypeptide(L)'
;MALGDLVLEETGQVTGIRVLSTDASGTKLEVSLQTTGTIRGVAESTLWTYTQLIRPDGSILGGGQGVMTTEDGDVISLVGNGSGQAA
;
A
#
# COMPACT_ATOMS: atom_id res chain seq x y z
N MET A 1 -4.92 -25.29 10.94
CA MET A 1 -4.68 -24.97 9.52
C MET A 1 -3.47 -24.05 9.48
N ALA A 2 -2.46 -24.34 8.65
CA ALA A 2 -1.30 -23.48 8.50
C ALA A 2 -1.57 -22.44 7.39
N LEU A 3 -1.08 -21.21 7.56
CA LEU A 3 -1.29 -20.04 6.69
C LEU A 3 -0.60 -20.13 5.31
N GLY A 4 -0.13 -21.31 4.89
CA GLY A 4 0.68 -21.49 3.68
C GLY A 4 2.12 -20.99 3.84
N ASP A 5 2.85 -20.94 2.72
CA ASP A 5 4.21 -20.39 2.68
C ASP A 5 4.18 -18.87 2.60
N LEU A 6 5.13 -18.21 3.28
CA LEU A 6 5.30 -16.76 3.22
C LEU A 6 5.64 -16.32 1.79
N VAL A 7 4.77 -15.49 1.21
CA VAL A 7 4.96 -14.99 -0.17
C VAL A 7 5.75 -13.68 -0.17
N LEU A 8 5.46 -12.79 0.77
CA LEU A 8 5.98 -11.43 0.82
C LEU A 8 6.07 -11.00 2.28
N GLU A 9 7.21 -10.41 2.66
CA GLU A 9 7.38 -9.69 3.92
C GLU A 9 8.18 -8.43 3.63
N GLU A 10 7.67 -7.29 4.09
CA GLU A 10 8.26 -5.98 3.83
C GLU A 10 8.17 -5.09 5.08
N THR A 11 9.13 -4.19 5.19
CA THR A 11 9.06 -3.03 6.09
C THR A 11 9.41 -1.78 5.30
N GLY A 12 8.86 -0.65 5.70
CA GLY A 12 9.14 0.60 5.00
C GLY A 12 8.67 1.81 5.75
N GLN A 13 8.57 2.90 5.01
CA GLN A 13 8.25 4.23 5.53
C GLN A 13 7.28 4.96 4.59
N VAL A 14 6.47 5.82 5.19
CA VAL A 14 5.70 6.83 4.45
C VAL A 14 6.66 7.93 4.01
N THR A 15 6.72 8.18 2.71
CA THR A 15 7.56 9.23 2.12
C THR A 15 6.79 10.52 1.88
N GLY A 16 5.45 10.45 1.85
CA GLY A 16 4.61 11.63 1.72
C GLY A 16 3.14 11.35 2.03
N ILE A 17 2.45 12.37 2.56
CA ILE A 17 1.00 12.38 2.75
C ILE A 17 0.48 13.69 2.18
N ARG A 18 -0.55 13.60 1.33
CA ARG A 18 -1.24 14.76 0.77
C ARG A 18 -2.74 14.65 1.02
N VAL A 19 -3.34 15.70 1.58
CA VAL A 19 -4.79 15.84 1.63
C VAL A 19 -5.30 16.20 0.24
N LEU A 20 -6.19 15.37 -0.32
CA LEU A 20 -6.80 15.59 -1.63
C LEU A 20 -8.14 16.31 -1.50
N SER A 21 -8.97 15.92 -0.53
CA SER A 21 -10.22 16.61 -0.22
C SER A 21 -10.66 16.34 1.23
N THR A 22 -11.49 17.25 1.74
CA THR A 22 -12.24 17.07 2.99
C THR A 22 -13.62 17.67 2.77
N ASP A 23 -14.63 16.81 2.66
CA ASP A 23 -16.01 17.19 2.35
C ASP A 23 -17.01 16.22 3.02
N ALA A 24 -18.30 16.33 2.68
CA ALA A 24 -19.35 15.51 3.28
C ALA A 24 -19.19 13.99 3.04
N SER A 25 -18.42 13.59 2.01
CA SER A 25 -18.09 12.19 1.73
C SER A 25 -16.98 11.64 2.62
N GLY A 26 -16.23 12.52 3.30
CA GLY A 26 -15.11 12.16 4.17
C GLY A 26 -13.82 12.91 3.84
N THR A 27 -12.72 12.39 4.36
CA THR A 27 -11.36 12.89 4.10
C THR A 27 -10.65 11.95 3.14
N LYS A 28 -10.23 12.48 1.99
CA LYS A 28 -9.44 11.74 1.02
C LYS A 28 -7.97 12.13 1.13
N LEU A 29 -7.12 11.12 1.32
CA LEU A 29 -5.67 11.26 1.39
C LEU A 29 -5.01 10.52 0.23
N GLU A 30 -3.90 11.05 -0.25
CA GLU A 30 -2.88 10.34 -1.03
C GLU A 30 -1.70 10.06 -0.13
N VAL A 31 -1.18 8.83 -0.19
CA VAL A 31 -0.06 8.36 0.62
C VAL A 31 0.95 7.70 -0.30
N SER A 32 2.21 8.11 -0.18
CA SER A 32 3.35 7.49 -0.85
C SER A 32 4.21 6.74 0.16
N LEU A 33 4.65 5.55 -0.22
CA LEU A 33 5.47 4.66 0.60
C LEU A 33 6.70 4.22 -0.18
N GLN A 34 7.77 3.92 0.57
CA GLN A 34 8.90 3.15 0.08
C GLN A 34 9.13 1.99 1.05
N THR A 35 9.19 0.78 0.52
CA THR A 35 9.38 -0.46 1.27
C THR A 35 10.56 -1.26 0.71
N THR A 36 11.08 -2.14 1.55
CA THR A 36 12.07 -3.16 1.20
C THR A 36 11.76 -4.43 1.96
N GLY A 37 12.09 -5.57 1.38
CA GLY A 37 11.75 -6.85 1.97
C GLY A 37 12.19 -8.02 1.11
N THR A 38 11.45 -9.11 1.21
CA THR A 38 11.66 -10.29 0.37
C THR A 38 10.35 -10.78 -0.23
N ILE A 39 10.40 -11.12 -1.51
CA ILE A 39 9.32 -11.81 -2.22
C ILE A 39 9.80 -13.21 -2.57
N ARG A 40 9.17 -14.24 -1.98
CA ARG A 40 9.56 -15.65 -2.14
C ARG A 40 11.06 -15.92 -1.88
N GLY A 41 11.66 -15.14 -0.97
CA GLY A 41 13.07 -15.25 -0.59
C GLY A 41 14.04 -14.40 -1.42
N VAL A 42 13.57 -13.67 -2.44
CA VAL A 42 14.37 -12.74 -3.24
C VAL A 42 14.23 -11.34 -2.67
N ALA A 43 15.35 -10.65 -2.41
CA ALA A 43 15.29 -9.29 -1.89
C ALA A 43 14.64 -8.33 -2.91
N GLU A 44 13.86 -7.38 -2.42
CA GLU A 44 13.19 -6.40 -3.26
C GLU A 44 13.14 -5.00 -2.63
N SER A 45 12.84 -4.01 -3.48
CA SER A 45 12.40 -2.68 -3.05
C SER A 45 11.16 -2.28 -3.82
N THR A 46 10.21 -1.67 -3.13
CA THR A 46 8.92 -1.28 -3.72
C THR A 46 8.58 0.17 -3.42
N LEU A 47 8.06 0.85 -4.44
CA LEU A 47 7.43 2.16 -4.33
C LEU A 47 5.92 2.00 -4.50
N TRP A 48 5.15 2.61 -3.59
CA TRP A 48 3.69 2.64 -3.65
C TRP A 48 3.17 4.07 -3.61
N THR A 49 2.09 4.31 -4.36
CA THR A 49 1.21 5.47 -4.16
C THR A 49 -0.23 4.98 -4.16
N TYR A 50 -0.97 5.27 -3.09
CA TYR A 50 -2.38 4.93 -2.98
C TYR A 50 -3.20 6.11 -2.48
N THR A 51 -4.49 6.09 -2.77
CA THR A 51 -5.46 6.97 -2.15
C THR A 51 -6.33 6.21 -1.18
N GLN A 52 -6.75 6.87 -0.11
CA GLN A 52 -7.74 6.35 0.83
C GLN A 52 -8.81 7.42 1.10
N LEU A 53 -10.07 7.01 1.12
CA LEU A 53 -11.20 7.80 1.58
C LEU A 53 -11.64 7.27 2.94
N ILE A 54 -11.51 8.10 3.97
CA ILE A 54 -12.01 7.84 5.31
C ILE A 54 -13.38 8.52 5.43
N ARG A 55 -14.45 7.73 5.50
CA ARG A 55 -15.83 8.23 5.54
C ARG A 55 -16.26 8.60 6.96
N PRO A 56 -17.34 9.41 7.11
CA PRO A 56 -17.89 9.77 8.42
C PRO A 56 -18.33 8.59 9.29
N ASP A 57 -18.71 7.46 8.68
CA ASP A 57 -19.07 6.22 9.37
C ASP A 57 -17.86 5.38 9.79
N GLY A 58 -16.65 5.90 9.58
CA GLY A 58 -15.38 5.23 9.87
C GLY A 58 -14.97 4.21 8.81
N SER A 59 -15.77 3.94 7.77
CA SER A 59 -15.35 3.05 6.69
C SER A 59 -14.19 3.68 5.90
N ILE A 60 -13.23 2.85 5.53
CA ILE A 60 -12.07 3.24 4.73
C ILE A 60 -12.11 2.46 3.43
N LEU A 61 -12.00 3.16 2.30
CA LEU A 61 -11.74 2.53 1.00
C LEU A 61 -10.45 3.09 0.43
N GLY A 62 -9.57 2.20 -0.03
CA GLY A 62 -8.31 2.58 -0.63
C GLY A 62 -7.99 1.81 -1.89
N GLY A 63 -7.19 2.44 -2.75
CA GLY A 63 -6.70 1.84 -3.97
C GLY A 63 -5.46 2.57 -4.47
N GLY A 64 -4.54 1.84 -5.09
CA GLY A 64 -3.25 2.37 -5.49
C GLY A 64 -2.48 1.48 -6.44
N GLN A 65 -1.30 1.97 -6.79
CA GLN A 65 -0.37 1.32 -7.70
C GLN A 65 1.03 1.34 -7.11
N GLY A 66 1.86 0.41 -7.54
CA GLY A 66 3.25 0.35 -7.13
C GLY A 66 4.15 -0.28 -8.18
N VAL A 67 5.45 -0.13 -7.95
CA VAL A 67 6.49 -0.77 -8.73
C VAL A 67 7.47 -1.42 -7.78
N MET A 68 7.64 -2.72 -7.91
CA MET A 68 8.63 -3.51 -7.18
C MET A 68 9.80 -3.84 -8.11
N THR A 69 11.02 -3.74 -7.58
CA THR A 69 12.25 -4.18 -8.24
C THR A 69 12.93 -5.22 -7.38
N THR A 70 13.17 -6.42 -7.92
CA THR A 70 13.91 -7.48 -7.21
C THR A 70 15.42 -7.28 -7.37
N GLU A 71 16.22 -7.91 -6.51
CA GLU A 71 17.69 -7.92 -6.64
C GLU A 71 18.18 -8.57 -7.95
N ASP A 72 17.37 -9.46 -8.53
CA ASP A 72 17.62 -10.08 -9.84
C ASP A 72 17.31 -9.13 -11.01
N GLY A 73 16.73 -7.96 -10.74
CA GLY A 73 16.38 -6.95 -11.73
C GLY A 73 14.98 -7.10 -12.34
N ASP A 74 14.14 -8.00 -11.82
CA ASP A 74 12.74 -8.10 -12.25
C ASP A 74 11.97 -6.86 -11.82
N VAL A 75 11.07 -6.38 -12.69
CA VAL A 75 10.19 -5.24 -12.42
C VAL A 75 8.74 -5.70 -12.42
N ILE A 76 8.07 -5.54 -11.29
CA ILE A 76 6.67 -5.97 -11.11
C ILE A 76 5.80 -4.73 -10.93
N SER A 77 4.79 -4.59 -11.79
CA SER A 77 3.75 -3.55 -11.66
C SER A 77 2.63 -4.06 -10.76
N LEU A 78 2.28 -3.26 -9.74
CA LEU A 78 1.35 -3.64 -8.69
C LEU A 78 0.08 -2.80 -8.78
N VAL A 79 -1.07 -3.43 -8.49
CA VAL A 79 -2.35 -2.75 -8.26
C VAL A 79 -2.94 -3.32 -6.98
N GLY A 80 -3.27 -2.44 -6.04
CA GLY A 80 -3.85 -2.81 -4.75
C GLY A 80 -5.18 -2.11 -4.54
N ASN A 81 -6.16 -2.83 -3.99
CA ASN A 81 -7.42 -2.27 -3.50
C ASN A 81 -7.72 -2.87 -2.13
N GLY A 82 -8.27 -2.06 -1.24
CA GLY A 82 -8.55 -2.47 0.13
C GLY A 82 -9.72 -1.71 0.74
N SER A 83 -10.31 -2.34 1.74
CA SER A 83 -11.32 -1.73 2.60
C SER A 83 -11.02 -2.02 4.05
N GLY A 84 -11.33 -1.09 4.94
CA GLY A 84 -11.13 -1.24 6.37
C GLY A 84 -12.11 -0.39 7.18
N GLN A 85 -11.90 -0.39 8.50
CA GLN A 85 -12.65 0.42 9.46
C GLN A 85 -11.64 1.19 10.31
N ALA A 86 -11.85 2.49 10.45
CA ALA A 86 -11.10 3.32 11.39
C ALA A 86 -11.39 2.87 12.83
N ALA A 87 -10.33 2.79 13.64
CA ALA A 87 -10.42 2.45 15.06
C ALA A 87 -11.01 3.60 15.90
#